data_AF-A0AA46P0T2-F1
#
_entry.id   AF-A0AA46P0T2-F1
#
_cell.length_a   1.000
_cell.length_b   1.000
_cell.length_c   1.000
_cell.angle_alpha   90.00
_cell.angle_beta   90.00
_cell.angle_gamma   90.00
#
_symmetry.space_group_name_H-M   'P 1'
#
loop_
_entity.id
_entity.type
_entity.pdbx_description
1 polymer ?
#
loop_
_entity_poly.entity_id
_entity_poly.type
_entity_poly.pdbx_seq_one_letter_code
_entity_poly.pdbx_strand_id
1 'polypeptide(L)'
;MLKRGIGIGLLFVAGHAYSAGEIIVNTTADEVKNDNLCSLREAIEYINQGMPEAGYNGCGGKDSTAVVLLEKQKTYELNSQIKIQKALQLKTTYDTSVGENQYGLNNATIKMVGNDRIFYIYDDNSENAQYSVSLIEVNLEGNPNSPINNGGLIFNHETLGLQYVKLINGHATVNGGAIYNEGVSTDKSAGYVSAQNVIFQNNTASQGAVIYSELPRFHLYQTVLRDNKATGLDQSTLLYSAIAFNDDSTSGNASSRLYGLKNSTIFNNTGYITNVRDGMIINNITMIRNNAGFYLQAPKGDAYVSNSIISENGSKNCVFADGDKTQFINNLTKTSDCGSGNSTDPNIEIGSNTLLAGELEGKCNAAPAEGLLCPYYLPEKQFLGFFKPRLLMSYQTLSDSLIVNRGRVLSDGTNITSLSSCESVDQRGRTRSTKELCDIGAIELVIDADSISPVGQDILYGETAKFSIADQLADGELLPASECESLLGKREDGKAWQAGCLQIVQTNTPSKGTLTLDQEGNVTYVPNGNWHGSDEFKLRVMTTITRFSDSIGNRYIDIPGKIVQDPPNDFESKKVKTGGGSFGYGMLIALLGLVGLRRFKK
;
A
#
# COMPACT_ATOMS: atom_id res chain seq x y z
N MET A 1 44.94 21.90 42.29
CA MET A 1 44.20 20.62 42.42
C MET A 1 43.14 20.62 41.32
N LEU A 2 43.36 19.93 40.19
CA LEU A 2 42.90 18.55 39.92
C LEU A 2 41.36 18.43 40.07
N LYS A 3 40.53 18.05 39.10
CA LYS A 3 40.72 17.19 37.91
C LYS A 3 39.71 17.56 36.82
N ARG A 4 40.18 17.42 35.56
CA ARG A 4 39.36 17.28 34.35
C ARG A 4 38.63 15.94 34.40
N GLY A 5 37.33 15.94 34.14
CA GLY A 5 36.55 14.76 33.75
C GLY A 5 36.17 14.91 32.28
N ILE A 6 36.99 14.32 31.40
CA ILE A 6 36.67 14.18 29.98
C ILE A 6 35.72 12.99 29.89
N GLY A 7 34.43 13.26 29.77
CA GLY A 7 33.44 12.30 29.30
C GLY A 7 33.34 12.42 27.78
N ILE A 8 34.09 11.59 27.05
CA ILE A 8 33.85 11.37 25.62
C ILE A 8 32.54 10.59 25.54
N GLY A 9 31.44 11.31 25.37
CA GLY A 9 30.20 10.74 24.86
C GLY A 9 30.40 10.42 23.39
N LEU A 10 30.29 9.14 23.06
CA LEU A 10 30.13 8.66 21.69
C LEU A 10 28.93 9.38 21.05
N LEU A 11 29.19 10.42 20.24
CA LEU A 11 28.23 10.94 19.29
C LEU A 11 28.25 10.01 18.06
N PHE A 12 27.43 8.96 18.09
CA PHE A 12 26.90 8.40 16.85
C PHE A 12 25.68 9.26 16.46
N VAL A 13 25.94 10.45 15.91
CA VAL A 13 24.89 11.21 15.22
C VAL A 13 24.70 10.54 13.88
N ALA A 14 23.70 9.66 13.79
CA ALA A 14 23.04 9.44 12.51
C ALA A 14 22.54 10.81 12.03
N GLY A 15 23.09 11.28 10.92
CA GLY A 15 22.79 12.58 10.34
C GLY A 15 21.35 12.62 9.85
N HIS A 16 20.41 12.93 10.74
CA HIS A 16 19.05 13.28 10.38
C HIS A 16 19.06 14.74 9.93
N ALA A 17 18.84 14.98 8.64
CA ALA A 17 18.64 16.32 8.13
C ALA A 17 17.20 16.74 8.44
N TYR A 18 16.95 17.24 9.64
CA TYR A 18 15.69 17.92 9.96
C TYR A 18 15.65 19.27 9.23
N SER A 19 14.46 19.68 8.78
CA SER A 19 14.29 21.10 8.43
C SER A 19 14.33 21.90 9.73
N ALA A 20 15.05 23.03 9.73
CA ALA A 20 15.10 23.89 10.91
C ALA A 20 13.67 24.33 11.28
N GLY A 21 13.20 23.95 12.47
CA GLY A 21 11.88 24.36 13.00
C GLY A 21 10.81 23.26 13.10
N GLU A 22 11.05 22.01 12.72
CA GLU A 22 10.09 20.92 12.95
C GLU A 22 10.03 20.53 14.45
N ILE A 23 8.84 20.23 14.97
CA ILE A 23 8.63 19.85 16.39
C ILE A 23 8.85 18.34 16.53
N ILE A 24 9.91 17.95 17.24
CA ILE A 24 10.28 16.54 17.41
C ILE A 24 9.65 15.97 18.68
N VAL A 25 8.81 14.95 18.54
CA VAL A 25 8.30 14.19 19.68
C VAL A 25 9.34 13.16 20.10
N ASN A 26 9.89 13.31 21.30
CA ASN A 26 11.02 12.51 21.79
C ASN A 26 10.66 11.59 22.98
N THR A 27 9.38 11.53 23.36
CA THR A 27 8.83 10.55 24.30
C THR A 27 7.57 9.91 23.72
N THR A 28 7.39 8.60 23.98
CA THR A 28 6.21 7.84 23.56
C THR A 28 5.09 7.85 24.59
N ALA A 29 5.36 8.37 25.79
CA ALA A 29 4.39 8.44 26.88
C ALA A 29 3.45 9.63 26.74
N ASP A 30 2.19 9.44 27.13
CA ASP A 30 1.19 10.50 27.21
C ASP A 30 1.33 11.28 28.52
N GLU A 31 2.29 12.21 28.56
CA GLU A 31 2.58 13.03 29.73
C GLU A 31 2.46 14.53 29.42
N VAL A 32 2.06 15.30 30.43
CA VAL A 32 2.14 16.77 30.42
C VAL A 32 3.02 17.18 31.59
N LYS A 33 4.25 17.59 31.30
CA LYS A 33 5.26 17.87 32.32
C LYS A 33 6.25 18.89 31.79
N ASN A 34 6.51 19.92 32.57
CA ASN A 34 7.55 20.90 32.24
C ASN A 34 8.94 20.28 32.46
N ASP A 35 9.43 19.57 31.45
CA ASP A 35 10.79 19.06 31.36
C ASP A 35 11.35 19.21 29.93
N ASN A 36 12.42 18.47 29.60
CA ASN A 36 13.08 18.56 28.30
C ASN A 36 12.54 17.53 27.28
N LEU A 37 11.54 16.73 27.67
CA LEU A 37 10.88 15.78 26.80
C LEU A 37 9.64 16.45 26.21
N CYS A 38 9.42 16.21 24.93
CA CYS A 38 8.26 16.69 24.19
C CYS A 38 7.37 15.50 23.86
N SER A 39 6.20 15.40 24.51
CA SER A 39 5.18 14.41 24.17
C SER A 39 4.35 14.85 22.98
N LEU A 40 3.63 13.91 22.34
CA LEU A 40 2.72 14.24 21.23
C LEU A 40 1.62 15.23 21.67
N ARG A 41 1.11 15.06 22.90
CA ARG A 41 0.09 15.94 23.47
C ARG A 41 0.64 17.35 23.64
N GLU A 42 1.85 17.49 24.15
CA GLU A 42 2.49 18.78 24.34
C GLU A 42 2.85 19.46 23.03
N ALA A 43 3.29 18.69 22.02
CA ALA A 43 3.58 19.20 20.69
C ALA A 43 2.34 19.82 20.03
N ILE A 44 1.19 19.14 20.12
CA ILE A 44 -0.06 19.66 19.56
C ILE A 44 -0.60 20.83 20.39
N GLU A 45 -0.50 20.78 21.71
CA GLU A 45 -0.91 21.87 22.59
C GLU A 45 -0.08 23.15 22.35
N TYR A 46 1.22 23.01 22.11
CA TYR A 46 2.09 24.10 21.69
C TYR A 46 1.58 24.81 20.42
N ILE A 47 1.14 24.04 19.42
CA ILE A 47 0.57 24.58 18.18
C ILE A 47 -0.79 25.26 18.47
N ASN A 48 -1.65 24.65 19.28
CA ASN A 48 -2.94 25.23 19.66
C ASN A 48 -2.78 26.60 20.34
N GLN A 49 -1.73 26.79 21.15
CA GLN A 49 -1.39 28.06 21.81
C GLN A 49 -0.80 29.13 20.88
N GLY A 50 -0.66 28.84 19.58
CA GLY A 50 -0.08 29.77 18.62
C GLY A 50 1.45 29.77 18.61
N MET A 51 2.08 28.67 19.04
CA MET A 51 3.52 28.45 18.99
C MET A 51 4.35 29.58 19.65
N PRO A 52 4.19 29.82 20.97
CA PRO A 52 4.97 30.85 21.67
C PRO A 52 6.48 30.66 21.48
N GLU A 53 7.23 31.77 21.38
CA GLU A 53 8.69 31.70 21.16
C GLU A 53 9.45 30.96 22.28
N ALA A 54 8.89 30.94 23.49
CA ALA A 54 9.45 30.24 24.64
C ALA A 54 9.37 28.70 24.55
N GLY A 55 8.61 28.17 23.59
CA GLY A 55 8.24 26.75 23.57
C GLY A 55 7.13 26.43 24.59
N TYR A 56 6.78 25.15 24.70
CA TYR A 56 5.84 24.64 25.70
C TYR A 56 6.27 23.25 26.13
N ASN A 57 6.59 23.08 27.43
CA ASN A 57 7.00 21.81 28.04
C ASN A 57 7.97 20.97 27.17
N GLY A 58 9.13 21.52 26.85
CA GLY A 58 10.14 20.82 26.04
C GLY A 58 9.84 20.76 24.53
N CYS A 59 8.66 21.17 24.08
CA CYS A 59 8.29 21.25 22.66
C CYS A 59 8.52 22.64 22.06
N GLY A 60 9.04 22.64 20.83
CA GLY A 60 9.12 23.85 19.98
C GLY A 60 10.10 24.91 20.49
N GLY A 61 9.75 26.17 20.23
CA GLY A 61 10.60 27.34 20.49
C GLY A 61 10.65 28.28 19.29
N LYS A 62 11.55 29.26 19.35
CA LYS A 62 11.77 30.20 18.25
C LYS A 62 12.00 29.48 16.92
N ASP A 63 11.36 29.99 15.87
CA ASP A 63 11.42 29.47 14.49
C ASP A 63 10.72 28.11 14.27
N SER A 64 9.90 27.65 15.22
CA SER A 64 9.11 26.42 15.04
C SER A 64 8.05 26.56 13.94
N THR A 65 7.74 25.44 13.31
CA THR A 65 6.69 25.26 12.32
C THR A 65 5.63 24.30 12.85
N ALA A 66 4.41 24.35 12.31
CA ALA A 66 3.32 23.44 12.67
C ALA A 66 3.47 22.04 12.03
N VAL A 67 4.69 21.48 12.09
CA VAL A 67 5.03 20.15 11.60
C VAL A 67 5.54 19.33 12.78
N VAL A 68 4.80 18.30 13.16
CA VAL A 68 5.13 17.39 14.25
C VAL A 68 5.72 16.10 13.69
N LEU A 69 6.87 15.69 14.22
CA LEU A 69 7.64 14.55 13.77
C LEU A 69 7.59 13.41 14.78
N LEU A 70 7.26 12.21 14.27
CA LEU A 70 7.27 10.95 15.00
C LEU A 70 8.38 10.04 14.52
N GLU A 71 9.08 9.36 15.43
CA GLU A 71 10.12 8.41 15.08
C GLU A 71 9.51 7.16 14.40
N LYS A 72 10.14 6.69 13.33
CA LYS A 72 9.68 5.52 12.55
C LYS A 72 9.49 4.29 13.41
N GLN A 73 8.42 3.54 13.13
CA GLN A 73 8.08 2.28 13.81
C GLN A 73 7.94 2.38 15.35
N LYS A 74 7.84 3.59 15.93
CA LYS A 74 7.50 3.77 17.34
C LYS A 74 5.99 3.79 17.56
N THR A 75 5.59 3.37 18.75
CA THR A 75 4.20 3.47 19.22
C THR A 75 4.10 4.54 20.30
N TYR A 76 3.25 5.52 20.08
CA TYR A 76 2.91 6.61 20.99
C TYR A 76 1.56 6.30 21.64
N GLU A 77 1.55 6.08 22.95
CA GLU A 77 0.32 5.75 23.67
C GLU A 77 -0.43 7.02 24.06
N LEU A 78 -1.77 6.98 24.09
CA LEU A 78 -2.63 8.07 24.53
C LEU A 78 -3.67 7.55 25.53
N ASN A 79 -3.77 8.22 26.67
CA ASN A 79 -4.74 7.91 27.73
C ASN A 79 -6.09 8.61 27.50
N SER A 80 -6.10 9.68 26.71
CA SER A 80 -7.31 10.45 26.37
C SER A 80 -7.13 11.12 25.01
N GLN A 81 -8.23 11.61 24.42
CA GLN A 81 -8.17 12.31 23.13
C GLN A 81 -7.26 13.55 23.17
N ILE A 82 -6.69 13.90 22.01
CA ILE A 82 -6.01 15.18 21.79
C ILE A 82 -6.90 16.09 20.93
N LYS A 83 -7.11 17.33 21.39
CA LYS A 83 -7.77 18.37 20.59
C LYS A 83 -6.76 19.02 19.64
N ILE A 84 -7.10 19.11 18.37
CA ILE A 84 -6.35 19.85 17.35
C ILE A 84 -7.22 21.02 16.92
N GLN A 85 -6.83 22.25 17.29
CA GLN A 85 -7.61 23.48 17.09
C GLN A 85 -6.93 24.46 16.11
N LYS A 86 -5.84 24.02 15.48
CA LYS A 86 -5.03 24.78 14.52
C LYS A 86 -4.51 23.86 13.42
N ALA A 87 -4.14 24.46 12.29
CA ALA A 87 -3.53 23.74 11.18
C ALA A 87 -2.22 23.09 11.61
N LEU A 88 -2.02 21.81 11.25
CA LEU A 88 -0.76 21.11 11.46
C LEU A 88 -0.55 19.98 10.44
N GLN A 89 0.71 19.59 10.29
CA GLN A 89 1.11 18.33 9.66
C GLN A 89 1.73 17.43 10.71
N LEU A 90 1.30 16.16 10.76
CA LEU A 90 1.89 15.13 11.57
C LEU A 90 2.47 14.06 10.65
N LYS A 91 3.77 13.79 10.77
CA LYS A 91 4.44 12.82 9.89
C LYS A 91 5.51 12.01 10.60
N THR A 92 5.82 10.84 10.04
CA THR A 92 6.94 10.01 10.49
C THR A 92 8.28 10.46 9.89
N THR A 93 9.34 10.40 10.68
CA THR A 93 10.72 10.71 10.28
C THR A 93 11.35 9.55 9.52
N TYR A 94 12.10 9.86 8.46
CA TYR A 94 12.86 8.87 7.69
C TYR A 94 14.33 9.27 7.59
N ASP A 95 15.20 8.26 7.55
CA ASP A 95 16.58 8.43 7.09
C ASP A 95 16.53 8.62 5.57
N THR A 96 16.95 9.78 5.06
CA THR A 96 16.97 10.07 3.62
C THR A 96 18.14 9.37 2.91
N SER A 97 18.30 8.07 3.11
CA SER A 97 19.17 7.27 2.24
C SER A 97 18.56 7.21 0.85
N VAL A 98 19.32 7.64 -0.16
CA VAL A 98 18.91 7.65 -1.57
C VAL A 98 18.59 6.23 -2.02
N GLY A 99 17.35 5.98 -2.47
CA GLY A 99 17.04 4.79 -3.29
C GLY A 99 15.87 3.91 -2.87
N GLU A 100 15.24 4.10 -1.71
CA GLU A 100 14.11 3.26 -1.30
C GLU A 100 12.88 4.10 -0.89
N ASN A 101 12.00 4.39 -1.85
CA ASN A 101 10.69 4.99 -1.60
C ASN A 101 9.75 3.95 -0.94
N GLN A 102 9.93 3.68 0.35
CA GLN A 102 9.11 2.76 1.15
C GLN A 102 7.96 3.47 1.88
N TYR A 103 7.13 4.21 1.13
CA TYR A 103 6.05 5.00 1.72
C TYR A 103 5.07 4.10 2.49
N GLY A 104 4.72 4.51 3.71
CA GLY A 104 3.74 3.81 4.54
C GLY A 104 4.27 2.58 5.30
N LEU A 105 5.48 2.09 4.98
CA LEU A 105 5.99 0.84 5.54
C LEU A 105 6.64 1.01 6.92
N ASN A 106 7.11 2.21 7.24
CA ASN A 106 7.80 2.48 8.50
C ASN A 106 7.03 3.45 9.42
N ASN A 107 5.72 3.56 9.21
CA ASN A 107 4.85 4.44 9.96
C ASN A 107 5.05 4.33 11.48
N ALA A 108 5.09 5.47 12.15
CA ALA A 108 4.82 5.53 13.57
C ALA A 108 3.35 5.16 13.83
N THR A 109 3.04 4.65 15.03
CA THR A 109 1.68 4.31 15.44
C THR A 109 1.26 5.15 16.63
N ILE A 110 0.09 5.77 16.58
CA ILE A 110 -0.56 6.39 17.73
C ILE A 110 -1.66 5.47 18.20
N LYS A 111 -1.55 5.05 19.46
CA LYS A 111 -2.42 4.05 20.05
C LYS A 111 -3.22 4.63 21.20
N MET A 112 -4.54 4.53 21.11
CA MET A 112 -5.41 4.81 22.24
C MET A 112 -5.38 3.66 23.24
N VAL A 113 -4.84 3.90 24.43
CA VAL A 113 -4.91 2.98 25.57
C VAL A 113 -6.10 3.30 26.50
N GLY A 114 -6.61 4.53 26.42
CA GLY A 114 -7.81 4.97 27.11
C GLY A 114 -9.12 4.52 26.44
N ASN A 115 -10.22 5.15 26.85
CA ASN A 115 -11.56 4.89 26.33
C ASN A 115 -12.06 5.96 25.33
N ASP A 116 -11.20 6.89 24.93
CA ASP A 116 -11.56 7.99 24.03
C ASP A 116 -11.26 7.67 22.55
N ARG A 117 -11.52 8.65 21.68
CA ARG A 117 -10.95 8.73 20.32
C ARG A 117 -9.51 9.24 20.39
N ILE A 118 -8.75 9.14 19.31
CA ILE A 118 -7.40 9.70 19.24
C ILE A 118 -7.45 11.21 19.06
N PHE A 119 -8.12 11.69 18.00
CA PHE A 119 -8.14 13.11 17.65
C PHE A 119 -9.54 13.71 17.66
N TYR A 120 -9.62 14.92 18.20
CA TYR A 120 -10.77 15.81 18.08
C TYR A 120 -10.34 17.05 17.29
N ILE A 121 -10.72 17.09 16.01
CA ILE A 121 -10.31 18.13 15.05
C ILE A 121 -11.49 19.08 14.84
N TYR A 122 -11.58 20.06 15.74
CA TYR A 122 -12.54 21.14 15.68
C TYR A 122 -12.13 22.23 16.68
N ASP A 123 -12.27 23.50 16.29
CA ASP A 123 -12.04 24.65 17.17
C ASP A 123 -13.28 25.04 17.99
N ASP A 124 -14.32 24.20 17.98
CA ASP A 124 -15.61 24.40 18.63
C ASP A 124 -16.39 25.64 18.08
N ASN A 125 -16.06 26.10 16.85
CA ASN A 125 -16.74 27.24 16.20
C ASN A 125 -16.88 27.11 14.67
N SER A 126 -18.04 26.63 14.22
CA SER A 126 -18.39 26.45 12.79
C SER A 126 -18.46 27.76 11.97
N GLU A 127 -18.42 28.93 12.62
CA GLU A 127 -18.38 30.22 11.93
C GLU A 127 -16.97 30.64 11.51
N ASN A 128 -15.93 29.97 12.03
CA ASN A 128 -14.56 30.19 11.64
C ASN A 128 -14.26 29.56 10.26
N ALA A 129 -13.21 30.07 9.61
CA ALA A 129 -12.71 29.45 8.40
C ALA A 129 -12.01 28.13 8.72
N GLN A 130 -12.17 27.13 7.85
CA GLN A 130 -11.56 25.82 8.08
C GLN A 130 -10.04 25.89 8.12
N TYR A 131 -9.45 25.05 8.95
CA TYR A 131 -8.02 24.77 8.93
C TYR A 131 -7.75 23.34 8.44
N SER A 132 -6.49 23.07 8.07
CA SER A 132 -6.09 21.78 7.52
C SER A 132 -5.23 21.00 8.50
N VAL A 133 -5.61 19.74 8.72
CA VAL A 133 -4.80 18.75 9.45
C VAL A 133 -4.39 17.67 8.46
N SER A 134 -3.09 17.41 8.38
CA SER A 134 -2.53 16.38 7.49
C SER A 134 -1.81 15.31 8.31
N LEU A 135 -2.22 14.04 8.15
CA LEU A 135 -1.55 12.88 8.70
C LEU A 135 -0.85 12.12 7.58
N ILE A 136 0.47 12.02 7.64
CA ILE A 136 1.29 11.42 6.59
C ILE A 136 2.14 10.32 7.20
N GLU A 137 1.94 9.07 6.76
CA GLU A 137 2.74 7.93 7.24
C GLU A 137 2.62 7.69 8.74
N VAL A 138 1.41 7.85 9.28
CA VAL A 138 1.10 7.60 10.70
C VAL A 138 -0.07 6.63 10.78
N ASN A 139 0.09 5.56 11.56
CA ASN A 139 -0.99 4.63 11.87
C ASN A 139 -1.74 5.11 13.11
N LEU A 140 -3.05 4.93 13.11
CA LEU A 140 -3.92 5.16 14.24
C LEU A 140 -4.55 3.83 14.67
N GLU A 141 -4.33 3.45 15.91
CA GLU A 141 -4.89 2.25 16.53
C GLU A 141 -5.81 2.64 17.69
N GLY A 142 -7.11 2.36 17.52
CA GLY A 142 -8.14 2.69 18.50
C GLY A 142 -8.30 1.65 19.60
N ASN A 143 -9.15 1.97 20.56
CA ASN A 143 -9.68 0.99 21.49
C ASN A 143 -10.92 0.31 20.87
N PRO A 144 -10.88 -1.00 20.56
CA PRO A 144 -11.97 -1.70 19.89
C PRO A 144 -13.26 -1.83 20.71
N ASN A 145 -13.23 -1.40 21.99
CA ASN A 145 -14.36 -1.40 22.90
C ASN A 145 -14.68 0.00 23.44
N SER A 146 -14.19 1.06 22.78
CA SER A 146 -14.42 2.43 23.24
C SER A 146 -15.92 2.73 23.36
N PRO A 147 -16.41 3.27 24.49
CA PRO A 147 -17.83 3.55 24.69
C PRO A 147 -18.30 4.85 23.99
N ILE A 148 -17.44 5.53 23.23
CA ILE A 148 -17.78 6.82 22.62
C ILE A 148 -18.84 6.67 21.53
N ASN A 149 -19.70 7.67 21.42
CA ASN A 149 -20.83 7.63 20.48
C ASN A 149 -20.39 7.82 19.03
N ASN A 150 -19.59 8.84 18.78
CA ASN A 150 -19.20 9.25 17.43
C ASN A 150 -17.68 9.15 17.28
N GLY A 151 -17.14 8.84 16.11
CA GLY A 151 -15.74 9.02 15.72
C GLY A 151 -14.72 8.20 16.52
N GLY A 152 -14.65 6.90 16.28
CA GLY A 152 -13.86 5.94 17.08
C GLY A 152 -12.35 6.19 17.08
N LEU A 153 -11.82 6.82 16.03
CA LEU A 153 -10.44 7.32 15.97
C LEU A 153 -10.40 8.83 15.88
N ILE A 154 -11.23 9.41 15.02
CA ILE A 154 -11.20 10.84 14.69
C ILE A 154 -12.62 11.41 14.71
N PHE A 155 -12.77 12.55 15.41
CA PHE A 155 -13.83 13.52 15.14
C PHE A 155 -13.26 14.63 14.26
N ASN A 156 -13.96 15.00 13.19
CA ASN A 156 -13.52 16.05 12.27
C ASN A 156 -14.67 16.99 11.91
N HIS A 157 -14.46 18.29 12.03
CA HIS A 157 -15.27 19.35 11.40
C HIS A 157 -14.47 20.11 10.31
N GLU A 158 -13.17 19.84 10.21
CA GLU A 158 -12.22 20.63 9.45
C GLU A 158 -11.82 19.94 8.14
N THR A 159 -10.73 20.39 7.52
CA THR A 159 -10.12 19.67 6.39
C THR A 159 -9.11 18.65 6.92
N LEU A 160 -9.42 17.36 6.76
CA LEU A 160 -8.55 16.24 7.14
C LEU A 160 -7.96 15.57 5.89
N GLY A 161 -6.63 15.60 5.77
CA GLY A 161 -5.89 14.86 4.75
C GLY A 161 -5.13 13.68 5.35
N LEU A 162 -5.30 12.49 4.76
CA LEU A 162 -4.65 11.25 5.16
C LEU A 162 -3.83 10.70 3.99
N GLN A 163 -2.55 10.42 4.22
CA GLN A 163 -1.66 9.87 3.21
C GLN A 163 -0.81 8.73 3.77
N TYR A 164 -0.91 7.52 3.21
CA TYR A 164 -0.20 6.34 3.70
C TYR A 164 -0.51 6.04 5.19
N VAL A 165 -1.78 6.12 5.55
CA VAL A 165 -2.27 5.99 6.94
C VAL A 165 -3.01 4.66 7.10
N LYS A 166 -2.86 3.99 8.25
CA LYS A 166 -3.76 2.90 8.66
C LYS A 166 -4.67 3.37 9.78
N LEU A 167 -5.97 3.15 9.63
CA LEU A 167 -7.01 3.43 10.62
C LEU A 167 -7.57 2.10 11.10
N ILE A 168 -7.13 1.66 12.28
CA ILE A 168 -7.31 0.29 12.77
C ILE A 168 -8.05 0.28 14.11
N ASN A 169 -8.98 -0.65 14.27
CA ASN A 169 -9.67 -0.93 15.55
C ASN A 169 -10.41 0.29 16.13
N GLY A 170 -10.87 1.22 15.29
CA GLY A 170 -11.76 2.28 15.71
C GLY A 170 -13.12 1.74 16.11
N HIS A 171 -13.64 2.14 17.26
CA HIS A 171 -14.97 1.73 17.72
C HIS A 171 -15.77 2.94 18.18
N ALA A 172 -16.98 3.08 17.64
CA ALA A 172 -17.97 4.05 18.09
C ALA A 172 -19.31 3.33 18.28
N THR A 173 -20.08 3.65 19.32
CA THR A 173 -21.36 2.98 19.59
C THR A 173 -22.46 3.41 18.62
N VAL A 174 -22.34 4.62 18.03
CA VAL A 174 -23.34 5.21 17.13
C VAL A 174 -22.76 5.43 15.73
N ASN A 175 -21.92 6.44 15.53
CA ASN A 175 -21.53 6.90 14.20
C ASN A 175 -20.01 6.97 14.01
N GLY A 176 -19.50 6.57 12.85
CA GLY A 176 -18.12 6.87 12.47
C GLY A 176 -17.11 6.01 13.22
N GLY A 177 -17.01 4.73 12.88
CA GLY A 177 -16.12 3.78 13.57
C GLY A 177 -14.65 4.20 13.48
N ALA A 178 -14.17 4.60 12.31
CA ALA A 178 -12.90 5.31 12.20
C ALA A 178 -13.10 6.83 12.33
N ILE A 179 -13.93 7.41 11.46
CA ILE A 179 -14.07 8.87 11.37
C ILE A 179 -15.54 9.28 11.45
N TYR A 180 -15.83 10.26 12.30
CA TYR A 180 -17.05 11.06 12.23
C TYR A 180 -16.71 12.43 11.65
N ASN A 181 -17.31 12.76 10.51
CA ASN A 181 -17.11 13.99 9.76
C ASN A 181 -18.37 14.87 9.87
N GLU A 182 -18.29 15.91 10.69
CA GLU A 182 -19.35 16.85 11.02
C GLU A 182 -19.44 17.99 10.00
N GLY A 183 -20.61 18.61 9.91
CA GLY A 183 -20.85 19.87 9.19
C GLY A 183 -21.96 19.75 8.16
N VAL A 184 -22.86 20.73 8.14
CA VAL A 184 -24.03 20.76 7.25
C VAL A 184 -23.98 21.98 6.32
N SER A 185 -24.86 22.03 5.31
CA SER A 185 -24.82 23.06 4.26
C SER A 185 -25.18 24.48 4.75
N THR A 186 -25.74 24.61 5.96
CA THR A 186 -26.06 25.91 6.58
C THR A 186 -24.88 26.52 7.32
N ASP A 187 -23.84 25.74 7.59
CA ASP A 187 -22.65 26.21 8.31
C ASP A 187 -21.72 26.96 7.37
N LYS A 188 -20.95 27.93 7.89
CA LYS A 188 -19.91 28.60 7.09
C LYS A 188 -18.77 27.65 6.70
N SER A 189 -18.57 26.60 7.49
CA SER A 189 -17.60 25.54 7.27
C SER A 189 -18.24 24.18 7.51
N ALA A 190 -17.78 23.17 6.77
CA ALA A 190 -18.23 21.79 6.97
C ALA A 190 -17.11 20.82 6.65
N GLY A 191 -17.00 19.74 7.42
CA GLY A 191 -15.88 18.81 7.38
C GLY A 191 -15.65 18.19 6.02
N TYR A 192 -14.37 18.01 5.68
CA TYR A 192 -13.94 17.33 4.46
C TYR A 192 -12.83 16.34 4.77
N VAL A 193 -12.98 15.11 4.29
CA VAL A 193 -11.99 14.04 4.45
C VAL A 193 -11.41 13.66 3.10
N SER A 194 -10.09 13.75 2.94
CA SER A 194 -9.35 13.20 1.81
C SER A 194 -8.44 12.08 2.30
N ALA A 195 -8.59 10.89 1.71
CA ALA A 195 -7.84 9.69 2.08
C ALA A 195 -7.17 9.09 0.84
N GLN A 196 -5.84 9.18 0.80
CA GLN A 196 -5.02 8.66 -0.29
C GLN A 196 -4.04 7.61 0.22
N ASN A 197 -4.04 6.41 -0.38
CA ASN A 197 -3.23 5.30 0.13
C ASN A 197 -3.56 5.00 1.60
N VAL A 198 -4.82 4.68 1.91
CA VAL A 198 -5.28 4.47 3.29
C VAL A 198 -5.88 3.09 3.47
N ILE A 199 -5.55 2.45 4.60
CA ILE A 199 -6.18 1.19 5.01
C ILE A 199 -7.16 1.47 6.15
N PHE A 200 -8.41 1.08 5.97
CA PHE A 200 -9.43 1.05 7.02
C PHE A 200 -9.68 -0.41 7.39
N GLN A 201 -9.32 -0.78 8.62
CA GLN A 201 -9.38 -2.16 9.09
C GLN A 201 -10.02 -2.31 10.47
N ASN A 202 -10.90 -3.29 10.62
CA ASN A 202 -11.51 -3.66 11.91
C ASN A 202 -12.27 -2.51 12.61
N ASN A 203 -12.74 -1.50 11.87
CA ASN A 203 -13.49 -0.41 12.47
C ASN A 203 -14.96 -0.80 12.64
N THR A 204 -15.58 -0.36 13.73
CA THR A 204 -16.95 -0.75 14.10
C THR A 204 -17.78 0.46 14.51
N ALA A 205 -18.99 0.58 13.96
CA ALA A 205 -20.02 1.49 14.46
C ALA A 205 -21.42 1.02 14.06
N SER A 206 -22.47 1.58 14.67
CA SER A 206 -23.84 1.30 14.21
C SER A 206 -24.04 1.80 12.77
N GLN A 207 -23.58 3.02 12.48
CA GLN A 207 -23.56 3.61 11.14
C GLN A 207 -22.19 4.23 10.83
N GLY A 208 -21.75 4.13 9.58
CA GLY A 208 -20.49 4.73 9.14
C GLY A 208 -19.27 4.07 9.79
N ALA A 209 -19.20 2.73 9.82
CA ALA A 209 -18.07 2.02 10.45
C ALA A 209 -16.70 2.48 9.94
N VAL A 210 -16.61 2.88 8.67
CA VAL A 210 -15.42 3.49 8.08
C VAL A 210 -15.50 5.01 8.24
N ILE A 211 -16.49 5.64 7.59
CA ILE A 211 -16.76 7.08 7.72
C ILE A 211 -18.26 7.26 7.91
N TYR A 212 -18.63 8.01 8.94
CA TYR A 212 -19.91 8.69 8.98
C TYR A 212 -19.67 10.15 8.62
N SER A 213 -20.42 10.68 7.67
CA SER A 213 -20.33 12.07 7.24
C SER A 213 -21.72 12.69 7.18
N GLU A 214 -21.88 13.91 7.68
CA GLU A 214 -23.18 14.61 7.61
C GLU A 214 -23.55 14.95 6.17
N LEU A 215 -22.62 15.50 5.40
CA LEU A 215 -22.68 15.67 3.94
C LEU A 215 -21.77 14.65 3.24
N PRO A 216 -21.96 14.33 1.94
CA PRO A 216 -21.12 13.36 1.24
C PRO A 216 -19.77 13.98 0.82
N ARG A 217 -19.05 14.58 1.77
CA ARG A 217 -17.79 15.32 1.60
C ARG A 217 -16.58 14.48 2.00
N PHE A 218 -16.43 13.33 1.37
CA PHE A 218 -15.24 12.50 1.50
C PHE A 218 -14.72 12.05 0.14
N HIS A 219 -13.40 11.95 0.02
CA HIS A 219 -12.67 11.51 -1.15
C HIS A 219 -11.73 10.35 -0.77
N LEU A 220 -12.02 9.15 -1.23
CA LEU A 220 -11.17 7.98 -1.01
C LEU A 220 -10.53 7.56 -2.33
N TYR A 221 -9.20 7.55 -2.37
CA TYR A 221 -8.40 7.23 -3.54
C TYR A 221 -7.31 6.23 -3.17
N GLN A 222 -7.23 5.10 -3.86
CA GLN A 222 -6.24 4.05 -3.53
C GLN A 222 -6.39 3.58 -2.08
N THR A 223 -7.55 3.02 -1.73
CA THR A 223 -7.83 2.58 -0.36
C THR A 223 -8.11 1.10 -0.27
N VAL A 224 -7.85 0.52 0.91
CA VAL A 224 -8.29 -0.84 1.25
C VAL A 224 -9.28 -0.75 2.41
N LEU A 225 -10.50 -1.21 2.18
CA LEU A 225 -11.53 -1.37 3.21
C LEU A 225 -11.70 -2.86 3.49
N ARG A 226 -11.26 -3.30 4.67
CA ARG A 226 -11.34 -4.71 5.08
C ARG A 226 -11.81 -4.89 6.51
N ASP A 227 -12.59 -5.94 6.74
CA ASP A 227 -12.96 -6.39 8.09
C ASP A 227 -13.72 -5.35 8.95
N ASN A 228 -14.28 -4.30 8.34
CA ASN A 228 -15.05 -3.27 9.05
C ASN A 228 -16.50 -3.71 9.23
N LYS A 229 -17.16 -3.24 10.30
CA LYS A 229 -18.48 -3.74 10.72
C LYS A 229 -19.44 -2.60 11.04
N ALA A 230 -20.44 -2.41 10.18
CA ALA A 230 -21.61 -1.62 10.51
C ALA A 230 -22.65 -2.51 11.21
N THR A 231 -23.00 -2.18 12.46
CA THR A 231 -23.79 -3.05 13.34
C THR A 231 -25.24 -2.61 13.54
N GLY A 232 -25.65 -1.50 12.92
CA GLY A 232 -27.03 -1.02 12.97
C GLY A 232 -28.01 -2.01 12.33
N LEU A 233 -29.29 -1.91 12.73
CA LEU A 233 -30.34 -2.83 12.28
C LEU A 233 -30.88 -2.51 10.88
N ASP A 234 -30.92 -1.23 10.51
CA ASP A 234 -31.49 -0.75 9.26
C ASP A 234 -30.42 -0.14 8.37
N GLN A 235 -30.16 -0.77 7.22
CA GLN A 235 -29.27 -0.25 6.17
C GLN A 235 -27.91 0.22 6.71
N SER A 236 -27.38 -0.52 7.68
CA SER A 236 -26.10 -0.24 8.28
C SER A 236 -25.01 -0.22 7.22
N THR A 237 -24.30 0.90 7.14
CA THR A 237 -23.41 1.24 6.02
C THR A 237 -22.03 1.64 6.53
N LEU A 238 -20.96 1.26 5.83
CA LEU A 238 -19.58 1.58 6.16
C LEU A 238 -19.21 3.03 5.87
N LEU A 239 -19.44 3.49 4.64
CA LEU A 239 -19.24 4.86 4.18
C LEU A 239 -20.60 5.52 4.06
N TYR A 240 -21.02 6.21 5.11
CA TYR A 240 -22.36 6.75 5.23
C TYR A 240 -22.40 8.27 5.11
N SER A 241 -23.33 8.77 4.28
CA SER A 241 -23.74 10.17 4.24
C SER A 241 -25.15 10.34 4.79
N ALA A 242 -25.32 11.15 5.84
CA ALA A 242 -26.61 11.38 6.48
C ALA A 242 -27.55 12.19 5.58
N ILE A 243 -27.05 13.33 5.08
CA ILE A 243 -27.75 14.25 4.20
C ILE A 243 -27.27 13.99 2.75
N ALA A 244 -28.17 14.17 1.79
CA ALA A 244 -27.88 14.06 0.36
C ALA A 244 -27.70 15.45 -0.27
N PHE A 245 -26.88 15.57 -1.32
CA PHE A 245 -26.87 16.73 -2.21
C PHE A 245 -28.10 16.70 -3.14
N ASN A 246 -29.29 16.90 -2.56
CA ASN A 246 -30.56 16.76 -3.27
C ASN A 246 -31.19 18.12 -3.65
N ASP A 247 -30.49 19.22 -3.41
CA ASP A 247 -30.88 20.55 -3.89
C ASP A 247 -30.28 20.85 -5.27
N ASP A 248 -30.87 21.80 -6.00
CA ASP A 248 -30.40 22.13 -7.35
C ASP A 248 -29.08 22.94 -7.34
N SER A 249 -28.69 23.50 -6.19
CA SER A 249 -27.46 24.30 -6.03
C SER A 249 -26.19 23.47 -5.92
N THR A 250 -26.35 22.18 -5.57
CA THR A 250 -25.28 21.18 -5.47
C THR A 250 -25.20 20.27 -6.70
N SER A 251 -26.02 20.55 -7.73
CA SER A 251 -26.01 19.84 -9.01
C SER A 251 -24.68 20.01 -9.74
N GLY A 252 -24.14 18.90 -10.26
CA GLY A 252 -22.87 18.88 -10.96
C GLY A 252 -21.67 18.62 -10.06
N ASN A 253 -21.87 18.38 -8.76
CA ASN A 253 -20.79 17.95 -7.86
C ASN A 253 -20.15 16.64 -8.34
N ALA A 254 -20.89 15.73 -9.00
CA ALA A 254 -20.25 14.55 -9.57
C ALA A 254 -19.29 14.91 -10.71
N SER A 255 -19.60 15.94 -11.51
CA SER A 255 -18.69 16.40 -12.59
C SER A 255 -17.33 16.88 -12.08
N SER A 256 -17.25 17.33 -10.82
CA SER A 256 -15.98 17.64 -10.15
C SER A 256 -15.15 16.39 -9.82
N ARG A 257 -15.79 15.22 -9.77
CA ARG A 257 -15.23 13.94 -9.32
C ARG A 257 -14.59 14.00 -7.92
N LEU A 258 -14.93 15.01 -7.11
CA LEU A 258 -14.28 15.24 -5.82
C LEU A 258 -14.69 14.25 -4.74
N TYR A 259 -15.92 13.72 -4.79
CA TYR A 259 -16.45 12.88 -3.71
C TYR A 259 -16.69 11.44 -4.14
N GLY A 260 -16.53 10.52 -3.19
CA GLY A 260 -16.74 9.08 -3.40
C GLY A 260 -15.46 8.27 -3.31
N LEU A 261 -15.39 7.19 -4.08
CA LEU A 261 -14.42 6.11 -3.92
C LEU A 261 -13.79 5.68 -5.25
N LYS A 262 -12.47 5.67 -5.32
CA LYS A 262 -11.73 5.42 -6.56
C LYS A 262 -10.54 4.50 -6.36
N ASN A 263 -10.22 3.66 -7.34
CA ASN A 263 -9.03 2.80 -7.35
C ASN A 263 -8.85 1.99 -6.06
N SER A 264 -9.93 1.43 -5.53
CA SER A 264 -9.94 0.89 -4.16
C SER A 264 -10.37 -0.58 -4.13
N THR A 265 -9.83 -1.31 -3.17
CA THR A 265 -10.13 -2.72 -2.90
C THR A 265 -10.99 -2.83 -1.64
N ILE A 266 -12.10 -3.57 -1.72
CA ILE A 266 -13.11 -3.65 -0.66
C ILE A 266 -13.57 -5.10 -0.49
N PHE A 267 -13.32 -5.68 0.67
CA PHE A 267 -13.68 -7.08 0.92
C PHE A 267 -13.87 -7.40 2.40
N ASN A 268 -14.60 -8.48 2.67
CA ASN A 268 -14.83 -9.02 4.02
C ASN A 268 -15.44 -8.02 5.03
N ASN A 269 -16.23 -7.06 4.55
CA ASN A 269 -16.91 -6.11 5.44
C ASN A 269 -18.33 -6.55 5.78
N THR A 270 -18.85 -6.07 6.92
CA THR A 270 -20.24 -6.29 7.38
C THR A 270 -21.07 -5.02 7.28
N GLY A 271 -22.23 -5.07 6.61
CA GLY A 271 -23.04 -3.90 6.25
C GLY A 271 -22.86 -3.49 4.77
N TYR A 272 -23.70 -2.56 4.30
CA TYR A 272 -23.55 -1.96 2.97
C TYR A 272 -22.23 -1.18 2.88
N ILE A 273 -21.60 -1.18 1.72
CA ILE A 273 -20.31 -0.50 1.56
C ILE A 273 -20.47 1.02 1.58
N THR A 274 -21.46 1.53 0.84
CA THR A 274 -21.80 2.95 0.87
C THR A 274 -23.26 3.17 0.49
N ASN A 275 -23.85 4.24 1.02
CA ASN A 275 -25.11 4.77 0.56
C ASN A 275 -24.84 5.84 -0.50
N VAL A 276 -24.89 5.45 -1.77
CA VAL A 276 -24.52 6.32 -2.88
C VAL A 276 -25.50 7.48 -2.97
N ARG A 277 -24.99 8.70 -2.79
CA ARG A 277 -25.76 9.94 -2.92
C ARG A 277 -25.41 10.67 -4.21
N ASP A 278 -26.29 11.57 -4.62
CA ASP A 278 -25.97 12.58 -5.63
C ASP A 278 -24.66 13.33 -5.25
N GLY A 279 -23.86 13.66 -6.25
CA GLY A 279 -22.51 14.23 -6.14
C GLY A 279 -21.37 13.21 -6.01
N MET A 280 -21.66 11.91 -5.83
CA MET A 280 -20.64 10.88 -5.61
C MET A 280 -20.23 10.15 -6.89
N ILE A 281 -18.95 9.81 -6.99
CA ILE A 281 -18.40 8.90 -8.00
C ILE A 281 -17.77 7.69 -7.34
N ILE A 282 -18.10 6.52 -7.87
CA ILE A 282 -17.43 5.26 -7.61
C ILE A 282 -16.80 4.80 -8.93
N ASN A 283 -15.48 4.67 -8.97
CA ASN A 283 -14.77 4.34 -10.21
C ASN A 283 -13.56 3.43 -9.98
N ASN A 284 -13.35 2.46 -10.86
CA ASN A 284 -12.21 1.54 -10.78
C ASN A 284 -12.05 0.88 -9.40
N ILE A 285 -13.12 0.35 -8.82
CA ILE A 285 -13.02 -0.38 -7.55
C ILE A 285 -13.13 -1.89 -7.78
N THR A 286 -12.54 -2.67 -6.88
CA THR A 286 -12.79 -4.11 -6.76
C THR A 286 -13.49 -4.38 -5.43
N MET A 287 -14.80 -4.62 -5.49
CA MET A 287 -15.67 -4.87 -4.33
C MET A 287 -16.24 -6.28 -4.38
N ILE A 288 -15.70 -7.16 -3.54
CA ILE A 288 -16.06 -8.57 -3.56
C ILE A 288 -16.17 -9.16 -2.15
N ARG A 289 -16.99 -10.21 -2.00
CA ARG A 289 -17.06 -11.01 -0.76
C ARG A 289 -17.34 -10.18 0.50
N ASN A 290 -18.14 -9.13 0.36
CA ASN A 290 -18.69 -8.39 1.50
C ASN A 290 -20.05 -8.98 1.91
N ASN A 291 -20.52 -8.67 3.11
CA ASN A 291 -21.83 -9.10 3.58
C ASN A 291 -23.00 -8.43 2.84
N ALA A 292 -22.80 -7.24 2.29
CA ALA A 292 -23.73 -6.53 1.42
C ALA A 292 -22.96 -5.66 0.41
N GLY A 293 -23.60 -5.34 -0.71
CA GLY A 293 -23.04 -4.45 -1.74
C GLY A 293 -23.36 -2.98 -1.49
N PHE A 294 -23.86 -2.29 -2.52
CA PHE A 294 -24.25 -0.89 -2.45
C PHE A 294 -25.71 -0.69 -2.07
N TYR A 295 -25.96 0.42 -1.38
CA TYR A 295 -27.29 0.99 -1.24
C TYR A 295 -27.35 2.31 -2.03
N LEU A 296 -28.23 2.43 -3.02
CA LEU A 296 -28.23 3.51 -4.00
C LEU A 296 -29.35 4.50 -3.69
N GLN A 297 -29.02 5.79 -3.53
CA GLN A 297 -29.91 6.85 -3.07
C GLN A 297 -29.61 8.22 -3.72
N ALA A 298 -29.54 8.26 -5.05
CA ALA A 298 -29.25 9.45 -5.86
C ALA A 298 -30.46 9.82 -6.76
N PRO A 299 -31.52 10.44 -6.22
CA PRO A 299 -32.75 10.74 -6.96
C PRO A 299 -32.61 11.82 -8.04
N LYS A 300 -31.56 12.66 -8.02
CA LYS A 300 -31.27 13.63 -9.08
C LYS A 300 -30.54 13.00 -10.26
N GLY A 301 -29.95 11.81 -10.07
CA GLY A 301 -29.18 11.12 -11.10
C GLY A 301 -27.78 11.69 -11.29
N ASP A 302 -27.27 12.42 -10.30
CA ASP A 302 -25.90 12.96 -10.28
C ASP A 302 -24.97 12.04 -9.49
N ALA A 303 -25.05 10.73 -9.70
CA ALA A 303 -24.17 9.75 -9.08
C ALA A 303 -23.79 8.65 -10.07
N TYR A 304 -22.53 8.21 -10.02
CA TYR A 304 -21.96 7.33 -11.05
C TYR A 304 -21.20 6.17 -10.42
N VAL A 305 -21.46 4.96 -10.90
CA VAL A 305 -20.70 3.74 -10.61
C VAL A 305 -20.13 3.23 -11.91
N SER A 306 -18.80 3.23 -12.03
CA SER A 306 -18.14 2.98 -13.32
C SER A 306 -16.89 2.12 -13.24
N ASN A 307 -16.61 1.39 -14.32
CA ASN A 307 -15.38 0.61 -14.53
C ASN A 307 -14.98 -0.25 -13.32
N SER A 308 -15.94 -0.82 -12.59
CA SER A 308 -15.72 -1.50 -11.32
C SER A 308 -16.10 -2.98 -11.36
N ILE A 309 -15.43 -3.78 -10.54
CA ILE A 309 -15.80 -5.18 -10.27
C ILE A 309 -16.66 -5.20 -9.02
N ILE A 310 -17.91 -5.64 -9.14
CA ILE A 310 -18.93 -5.61 -8.10
C ILE A 310 -19.62 -6.98 -8.08
N SER A 311 -19.07 -7.91 -7.30
CA SER A 311 -19.53 -9.31 -7.34
C SER A 311 -19.47 -10.03 -6.00
N GLU A 312 -20.36 -11.00 -5.81
CA GLU A 312 -20.42 -11.87 -4.63
C GLU A 312 -20.49 -11.11 -3.29
N ASN A 313 -21.22 -9.99 -3.26
CA ASN A 313 -21.47 -9.20 -2.06
C ASN A 313 -22.85 -9.55 -1.47
N GLY A 314 -22.88 -10.38 -0.45
CA GLY A 314 -24.11 -10.78 0.22
C GLY A 314 -25.13 -11.42 -0.72
N SER A 315 -26.40 -11.12 -0.49
CA SER A 315 -27.50 -11.55 -1.35
C SER A 315 -27.68 -10.69 -2.60
N LYS A 316 -27.25 -9.43 -2.56
CA LYS A 316 -27.37 -8.46 -3.66
C LYS A 316 -26.17 -7.52 -3.69
N ASN A 317 -25.61 -7.37 -4.89
CA ASN A 317 -24.55 -6.39 -5.16
C ASN A 317 -25.04 -4.93 -5.12
N CYS A 318 -26.31 -4.70 -5.47
CA CYS A 318 -26.92 -3.37 -5.51
C CYS A 318 -28.35 -3.43 -4.97
N VAL A 319 -28.72 -2.43 -4.17
CA VAL A 319 -30.07 -2.21 -3.66
C VAL A 319 -30.45 -0.76 -3.89
N PHE A 320 -31.51 -0.53 -4.66
CA PHE A 320 -31.98 0.79 -5.03
C PHE A 320 -33.05 1.28 -4.07
N ALA A 321 -32.89 2.49 -3.53
CA ALA A 321 -33.97 3.18 -2.85
C ALA A 321 -35.01 3.70 -3.85
N ASP A 322 -36.20 4.01 -3.33
CA ASP A 322 -37.27 4.59 -4.14
C ASP A 322 -36.83 5.89 -4.81
N GLY A 323 -36.98 5.94 -6.13
CA GLY A 323 -36.61 7.11 -6.94
C GLY A 323 -35.13 7.26 -7.24
N ASP A 324 -34.27 6.31 -6.86
CA ASP A 324 -32.86 6.32 -7.24
C ASP A 324 -32.68 6.35 -8.77
N LYS A 325 -31.68 7.12 -9.22
CA LYS A 325 -31.30 7.26 -10.63
C LYS A 325 -29.79 7.15 -10.83
N THR A 326 -29.09 6.47 -9.92
CA THR A 326 -27.64 6.26 -10.02
C THR A 326 -27.29 5.65 -11.38
N GLN A 327 -26.30 6.22 -12.05
CA GLN A 327 -25.87 5.77 -13.37
C GLN A 327 -24.79 4.69 -13.25
N PHE A 328 -25.05 3.52 -13.83
CA PHE A 328 -24.08 2.43 -13.94
C PHE A 328 -23.48 2.38 -15.33
N ILE A 329 -22.15 2.33 -15.40
CA ILE A 329 -21.40 2.41 -16.65
C ILE A 329 -20.28 1.36 -16.64
N ASN A 330 -20.37 0.36 -17.50
CA ASN A 330 -19.26 -0.57 -17.77
C ASN A 330 -18.68 -1.26 -16.52
N ASN A 331 -19.53 -1.81 -15.66
CA ASN A 331 -19.10 -2.57 -14.49
C ASN A 331 -19.21 -4.07 -14.75
N LEU A 332 -18.27 -4.86 -14.20
CA LEU A 332 -18.42 -6.31 -14.11
C LEU A 332 -19.25 -6.65 -12.89
N THR A 333 -20.47 -7.12 -13.11
CA THR A 333 -21.43 -7.38 -12.04
C THR A 333 -22.51 -8.38 -12.44
N LYS A 334 -23.43 -8.66 -11.52
CA LYS A 334 -24.65 -9.42 -11.81
C LYS A 334 -25.75 -8.44 -12.24
N THR A 335 -26.11 -8.43 -13.51
CA THR A 335 -27.01 -7.42 -14.10
C THR A 335 -28.45 -7.57 -13.64
N SER A 336 -28.85 -8.74 -13.13
CA SER A 336 -30.15 -8.92 -12.46
C SER A 336 -30.28 -8.08 -11.19
N ASP A 337 -29.15 -7.71 -10.57
CA ASP A 337 -29.13 -7.02 -9.29
C ASP A 337 -28.78 -5.54 -9.47
N CYS A 338 -27.77 -5.22 -10.28
CA CYS A 338 -27.29 -3.84 -10.51
C CYS A 338 -27.84 -3.21 -11.81
N GLY A 339 -28.71 -3.90 -12.54
CA GLY A 339 -29.22 -3.47 -13.84
C GLY A 339 -28.22 -3.64 -14.98
N SER A 340 -28.70 -3.45 -16.21
CA SER A 340 -27.89 -3.54 -17.43
C SER A 340 -26.90 -2.39 -17.61
N GLY A 341 -26.99 -1.34 -16.80
CA GLY A 341 -26.23 -0.10 -16.99
C GLY A 341 -26.70 0.73 -18.19
N ASN A 342 -25.92 1.74 -18.53
CA ASN A 342 -26.15 2.65 -19.66
C ASN A 342 -26.13 1.89 -20.99
N SER A 343 -26.98 2.26 -21.96
CA SER A 343 -27.06 1.59 -23.27
C SER A 343 -25.80 1.73 -24.12
N THR A 344 -25.03 2.82 -23.94
CA THR A 344 -23.77 3.06 -24.66
C THR A 344 -22.64 2.23 -24.08
N ASP A 345 -22.71 1.99 -22.77
CA ASP A 345 -21.66 1.40 -21.94
C ASP A 345 -22.29 0.47 -20.90
N PRO A 346 -22.85 -0.67 -21.36
CA PRO A 346 -23.58 -1.57 -20.50
C PRO A 346 -22.66 -2.24 -19.49
N ASN A 347 -23.24 -2.66 -18.38
CA ASN A 347 -22.57 -3.55 -17.45
C ASN A 347 -22.29 -4.90 -18.11
N ILE A 348 -21.16 -5.51 -17.76
CA ILE A 348 -20.74 -6.84 -18.18
C ILE A 348 -21.31 -7.84 -17.17
N GLU A 349 -22.09 -8.80 -17.66
CA GLU A 349 -22.63 -9.88 -16.84
C GLU A 349 -21.53 -10.88 -16.46
N ILE A 350 -21.34 -11.10 -15.16
CA ILE A 350 -20.33 -12.04 -14.65
C ILE A 350 -20.73 -13.50 -14.91
N GLY A 351 -22.02 -13.82 -14.93
CA GLY A 351 -22.50 -15.17 -15.20
C GLY A 351 -22.03 -16.20 -14.16
N SER A 352 -21.63 -17.39 -14.62
CA SER A 352 -21.18 -18.50 -13.77
C SER A 352 -19.65 -18.57 -13.59
N ASN A 353 -18.92 -17.50 -13.94
CA ASN A 353 -17.47 -17.49 -13.83
C ASN A 353 -17.02 -17.59 -12.37
N THR A 354 -16.01 -18.42 -12.10
CA THR A 354 -15.33 -18.43 -10.80
C THR A 354 -14.62 -17.10 -10.59
N LEU A 355 -14.89 -16.42 -9.47
CA LEU A 355 -14.30 -15.11 -9.23
C LEU A 355 -12.84 -15.17 -8.79
N LEU A 356 -12.52 -16.04 -7.82
CA LEU A 356 -11.17 -16.13 -7.23
C LEU A 356 -10.50 -17.47 -7.53
N ALA A 357 -9.22 -17.39 -7.85
CA ALA A 357 -8.32 -18.52 -8.04
C ALA A 357 -7.73 -18.98 -6.70
N GLY A 358 -8.58 -19.40 -5.77
CA GLY A 358 -8.20 -19.78 -4.42
C GLY A 358 -9.12 -19.19 -3.35
N GLU A 359 -8.61 -19.07 -2.13
CA GLU A 359 -9.31 -18.46 -1.01
C GLU A 359 -9.43 -16.93 -1.17
N LEU A 360 -10.05 -16.26 -0.20
CA LEU A 360 -10.20 -14.79 -0.22
C LEU A 360 -8.85 -14.06 -0.16
N GLU A 361 -7.94 -14.56 0.67
CA GLU A 361 -6.60 -14.00 0.86
C GLU A 361 -5.54 -15.09 0.68
N GLY A 362 -4.36 -14.70 0.19
CA GLY A 362 -3.19 -15.57 0.12
C GLY A 362 -2.66 -15.80 -1.29
N LYS A 363 -2.02 -16.95 -1.48
CA LYS A 363 -1.35 -17.29 -2.74
C LYS A 363 -2.38 -17.64 -3.82
N CYS A 364 -2.17 -17.09 -5.01
CA CYS A 364 -2.96 -17.43 -6.18
C CYS A 364 -2.68 -18.87 -6.64
N ASN A 365 -3.74 -19.65 -6.89
CA ASN A 365 -3.62 -20.95 -7.54
C ASN A 365 -3.15 -20.71 -8.97
N ALA A 366 -2.00 -21.29 -9.32
CA ALA A 366 -1.39 -21.04 -10.61
C ALA A 366 -2.23 -21.61 -11.76
N ALA A 367 -2.06 -21.04 -12.96
CA ALA A 367 -2.63 -21.59 -14.19
C ALA A 367 -2.36 -23.12 -14.29
N PRO A 368 -3.34 -23.95 -14.71
CA PRO A 368 -4.58 -23.59 -15.38
C PRO A 368 -5.78 -23.39 -14.44
N ALA A 369 -5.58 -23.17 -13.14
CA ALA A 369 -6.70 -22.95 -12.23
C ALA A 369 -7.61 -21.80 -12.71
N GLU A 370 -8.92 -22.01 -12.67
CA GLU A 370 -9.93 -21.00 -13.00
C GLU A 370 -9.99 -19.89 -11.93
N GLY A 371 -10.59 -18.75 -12.28
CA GLY A 371 -10.71 -17.60 -11.39
C GLY A 371 -10.33 -16.30 -12.10
N LEU A 372 -11.27 -15.35 -12.21
CA LEU A 372 -11.06 -14.06 -12.87
C LEU A 372 -10.00 -13.18 -12.16
N LEU A 373 -9.83 -13.38 -10.86
CA LEU A 373 -8.93 -12.63 -9.98
C LEU A 373 -8.06 -13.60 -9.17
N CYS A 374 -6.83 -13.21 -8.87
CA CYS A 374 -6.06 -13.81 -7.79
C CYS A 374 -6.62 -13.37 -6.43
N PRO A 375 -6.49 -14.20 -5.37
CA PRO A 375 -6.77 -13.81 -3.99
C PRO A 375 -6.08 -12.51 -3.58
N TYR A 376 -6.64 -11.83 -2.58
CA TYR A 376 -6.03 -10.62 -2.03
C TYR A 376 -4.66 -10.96 -1.46
N TYR A 377 -3.66 -10.15 -1.82
CA TYR A 377 -2.34 -10.24 -1.23
C TYR A 377 -1.72 -8.86 -1.06
N LEU A 378 -0.88 -8.72 -0.05
CA LEU A 378 -0.07 -7.52 0.22
C LEU A 378 1.39 -7.84 -0.14
N PRO A 379 1.95 -7.26 -1.22
CA PRO A 379 3.38 -7.40 -1.52
C PRO A 379 4.24 -6.83 -0.39
N GLU A 380 5.39 -7.46 -0.10
CA GLU A 380 6.27 -7.10 1.03
C GLU A 380 6.71 -5.63 1.02
N LYS A 381 6.94 -5.06 -0.17
CA LYS A 381 7.42 -3.68 -0.36
C LYS A 381 6.33 -2.69 -0.77
N GLN A 382 5.06 -3.03 -0.58
CA GLN A 382 3.93 -2.15 -0.89
C GLN A 382 3.08 -1.89 0.35
N PHE A 383 2.51 -0.68 0.41
CA PHE A 383 1.62 -0.31 1.51
C PHE A 383 0.23 -0.95 1.38
N LEU A 384 -0.31 -1.02 0.16
CA LEU A 384 -1.64 -1.56 -0.13
C LEU A 384 -1.54 -2.93 -0.78
N GLY A 385 -2.45 -3.83 -0.40
CA GLY A 385 -2.69 -5.07 -1.12
C GLY A 385 -3.84 -4.94 -2.11
N PHE A 386 -4.02 -5.94 -2.97
CA PHE A 386 -5.02 -5.90 -4.04
C PHE A 386 -5.40 -7.30 -4.55
N PHE A 387 -6.51 -7.36 -5.29
CA PHE A 387 -6.85 -8.51 -6.14
C PHE A 387 -6.32 -8.26 -7.56
N LYS A 388 -5.50 -9.17 -8.07
CA LYS A 388 -4.91 -9.05 -9.41
C LYS A 388 -5.79 -9.72 -10.47
N PRO A 389 -6.16 -9.06 -11.58
CA PRO A 389 -6.82 -9.72 -12.72
C PRO A 389 -6.00 -10.88 -13.29
N ARG A 390 -6.71 -11.81 -13.93
CA ARG A 390 -6.09 -12.99 -14.56
C ARG A 390 -6.57 -13.14 -15.99
N LEU A 391 -5.69 -13.68 -16.83
CA LEU A 391 -6.03 -14.14 -18.17
C LEU A 391 -6.09 -15.67 -18.14
N LEU A 392 -7.30 -16.21 -18.23
CA LEU A 392 -7.57 -17.64 -18.12
C LEU A 392 -7.05 -18.40 -19.33
N MET A 393 -6.68 -19.67 -19.14
CA MET A 393 -6.20 -20.53 -20.24
C MET A 393 -7.30 -20.83 -21.26
N SER A 394 -8.57 -20.80 -20.85
CA SER A 394 -9.74 -20.97 -21.72
C SER A 394 -9.88 -19.86 -22.77
N TYR A 395 -9.31 -18.67 -22.52
CA TYR A 395 -9.36 -17.55 -23.44
C TYR A 395 -8.50 -17.81 -24.68
N GLN A 396 -9.08 -17.55 -25.86
CA GLN A 396 -8.44 -17.66 -27.17
C GLN A 396 -7.93 -16.30 -27.65
N THR A 397 -8.57 -15.22 -27.20
CA THR A 397 -8.20 -13.83 -27.48
C THR A 397 -8.27 -12.98 -26.20
N LEU A 398 -7.60 -11.82 -26.19
CA LEU A 398 -7.79 -10.84 -25.11
C LEU A 398 -9.26 -10.40 -24.98
N SER A 399 -10.00 -10.40 -26.09
CA SER A 399 -11.43 -10.10 -26.13
C SER A 399 -12.34 -11.20 -25.58
N ASP A 400 -11.80 -12.25 -24.96
CA ASP A 400 -12.58 -13.19 -24.15
C ASP A 400 -12.56 -12.80 -22.66
N SER A 401 -11.59 -11.96 -22.24
CA SER A 401 -11.51 -11.50 -20.85
C SER A 401 -12.69 -10.61 -20.49
N LEU A 402 -13.26 -10.78 -19.30
CA LEU A 402 -14.33 -9.90 -18.80
C LEU A 402 -13.79 -8.63 -18.10
N ILE A 403 -12.49 -8.60 -17.80
CA ILE A 403 -11.86 -7.55 -17.01
C ILE A 403 -10.88 -6.73 -17.85
N VAL A 404 -10.02 -7.44 -18.58
CA VAL A 404 -8.85 -6.85 -19.22
C VAL A 404 -9.24 -6.09 -20.49
N ASN A 405 -8.77 -4.86 -20.64
CA ASN A 405 -9.08 -3.95 -21.74
C ASN A 405 -10.58 -3.78 -21.99
N ARG A 406 -11.36 -3.66 -20.91
CA ARG A 406 -12.83 -3.48 -20.96
C ARG A 406 -13.30 -2.12 -20.49
N GLY A 407 -12.53 -1.46 -19.65
CA GLY A 407 -12.74 -0.10 -19.16
C GLY A 407 -12.56 0.95 -20.25
N ARG A 408 -13.27 2.08 -20.19
CA ARG A 408 -12.99 3.19 -21.12
C ARG A 408 -11.91 4.11 -20.58
N VAL A 409 -10.83 4.26 -21.33
CA VAL A 409 -9.93 5.42 -21.24
C VAL A 409 -10.38 6.35 -22.36
N LEU A 410 -10.72 7.61 -22.08
CA LEU A 410 -10.82 8.57 -23.17
C LEU A 410 -9.41 8.79 -23.73
N SER A 411 -9.25 8.50 -25.01
CA SER A 411 -8.00 8.22 -25.72
C SER A 411 -7.25 9.46 -26.25
N ASP A 412 -7.49 10.65 -25.70
CA ASP A 412 -6.73 11.85 -26.11
C ASP A 412 -6.32 12.79 -24.96
N GLY A 413 -6.69 12.49 -23.71
CA GLY A 413 -6.35 13.34 -22.56
C GLY A 413 -7.00 14.74 -22.57
N THR A 414 -7.94 15.03 -23.47
CA THR A 414 -8.53 16.37 -23.62
C THR A 414 -9.86 16.57 -22.90
N ASN A 415 -10.51 15.50 -22.42
CA ASN A 415 -11.72 15.59 -21.59
C ASN A 415 -11.60 14.75 -20.31
N ILE A 416 -10.97 15.32 -19.28
CA ILE A 416 -10.95 14.85 -17.88
C ILE A 416 -12.37 14.78 -17.25
N THR A 417 -13.41 15.14 -18.01
CA THR A 417 -14.79 15.36 -17.53
C THR A 417 -15.79 14.26 -17.93
N SER A 418 -15.40 13.21 -18.68
CA SER A 418 -16.35 12.10 -18.87
C SER A 418 -16.44 11.28 -17.59
N LEU A 419 -17.62 11.32 -16.98
CA LEU A 419 -17.96 10.62 -15.73
C LEU A 419 -17.75 9.10 -15.84
N SER A 420 -17.63 8.59 -17.06
CA SER A 420 -17.39 7.19 -17.46
C SER A 420 -15.92 6.78 -17.62
N SER A 421 -14.95 7.70 -17.56
CA SER A 421 -13.54 7.38 -17.83
C SER A 421 -12.86 6.70 -16.63
N CYS A 422 -11.93 5.79 -16.92
CA CYS A 422 -11.03 5.25 -15.91
C CYS A 422 -10.15 6.33 -15.28
N GLU A 423 -9.75 6.09 -14.04
CA GLU A 423 -8.68 6.85 -13.40
C GLU A 423 -7.34 6.66 -14.16
N SER A 424 -6.49 7.69 -14.16
CA SER A 424 -5.22 7.68 -14.92
C SER A 424 -4.14 6.76 -14.34
N VAL A 425 -4.25 6.38 -13.07
CA VAL A 425 -3.39 5.40 -12.41
C VAL A 425 -4.25 4.31 -11.77
N ASP A 426 -3.67 3.15 -11.47
CA ASP A 426 -4.31 2.06 -10.74
C ASP A 426 -4.09 2.18 -9.22
N GLN A 427 -4.59 1.22 -8.44
CA GLN A 427 -4.44 1.22 -6.97
C GLN A 427 -2.97 1.19 -6.50
N ARG A 428 -2.06 0.67 -7.31
CA ARG A 428 -0.62 0.58 -7.01
C ARG A 428 0.12 1.88 -7.36
N GLY A 429 -0.58 2.86 -7.93
CA GLY A 429 0.00 4.09 -8.46
C GLY A 429 0.67 3.92 -9.81
N ARG A 430 0.44 2.79 -10.50
CA ARG A 430 0.96 2.58 -11.86
C ARG A 430 0.05 3.28 -12.86
N THR A 431 0.64 3.94 -13.84
CA THR A 431 -0.13 4.63 -14.89
C THR A 431 -0.85 3.62 -15.78
N ARG A 432 -2.12 3.89 -16.08
CA ARG A 432 -2.89 3.08 -17.03
C ARG A 432 -2.53 3.46 -18.46
N SER A 433 -2.62 2.50 -19.37
CA SER A 433 -2.34 2.75 -20.79
C SER A 433 -3.30 3.80 -21.36
N THR A 434 -2.79 4.73 -22.17
CA THR A 434 -3.62 5.66 -22.95
C THR A 434 -3.89 5.14 -24.36
N LYS A 435 -3.24 4.03 -24.75
CA LYS A 435 -3.34 3.44 -26.09
C LYS A 435 -4.41 2.34 -26.16
N GLU A 436 -4.73 1.76 -25.02
CA GLU A 436 -5.68 0.66 -24.88
C GLU A 436 -6.81 1.08 -23.94
N LEU A 437 -7.88 0.29 -23.98
CA LEU A 437 -8.90 0.33 -22.94
C LEU A 437 -8.26 -0.10 -21.61
N CYS A 438 -8.68 0.50 -20.50
CA CYS A 438 -8.19 0.15 -19.17
C CYS A 438 -8.82 -1.16 -18.70
N ASP A 439 -8.26 -1.75 -17.67
CA ASP A 439 -8.88 -2.88 -16.99
C ASP A 439 -10.00 -2.41 -16.04
N ILE A 440 -11.08 -3.17 -16.00
CA ILE A 440 -12.16 -2.95 -15.03
C ILE A 440 -11.66 -3.32 -13.62
N GLY A 441 -12.02 -2.50 -12.64
CA GLY A 441 -11.59 -2.67 -11.25
C GLY A 441 -10.34 -1.87 -10.92
N ALA A 442 -9.76 -2.18 -9.77
CA ALA A 442 -8.74 -1.34 -9.14
C ALA A 442 -7.33 -1.49 -9.72
N ILE A 443 -7.07 -2.53 -10.50
CA ILE A 443 -5.73 -2.90 -10.99
C ILE A 443 -5.73 -2.95 -12.51
N GLU A 444 -4.65 -2.43 -13.10
CA GLU A 444 -4.32 -2.57 -14.52
C GLU A 444 -3.27 -3.68 -14.66
N LEU A 445 -3.45 -4.66 -15.55
CA LEU A 445 -2.40 -5.61 -15.86
C LEU A 445 -1.30 -4.95 -16.67
N VAL A 446 -0.08 -5.00 -16.15
CA VAL A 446 1.10 -4.44 -16.81
C VAL A 446 2.20 -5.49 -16.90
N ILE A 447 2.77 -5.64 -18.09
CA ILE A 447 4.06 -6.30 -18.31
C ILE A 447 5.06 -5.21 -18.67
N ASP A 448 5.93 -4.88 -17.73
CA ASP A 448 7.08 -4.02 -17.99
C ASP A 448 8.32 -4.89 -18.18
N ALA A 449 8.61 -5.23 -19.43
CA ALA A 449 9.75 -6.08 -19.76
C ALA A 449 11.10 -5.35 -19.57
N ASP A 450 11.11 -4.02 -19.52
CA ASP A 450 12.33 -3.23 -19.42
C ASP A 450 12.87 -3.15 -17.98
N SER A 451 12.05 -3.48 -16.97
CA SER A 451 12.42 -3.45 -15.55
C SER A 451 12.79 -4.81 -14.95
N ILE A 452 12.97 -5.85 -15.79
CA ILE A 452 13.30 -7.21 -15.33
C ILE A 452 14.73 -7.25 -14.78
N SER A 453 14.84 -7.52 -13.48
CA SER A 453 16.12 -7.68 -12.79
C SER A 453 16.71 -9.09 -12.97
N PRO A 454 18.06 -9.23 -12.90
CA PRO A 454 18.69 -10.53 -12.90
C PRO A 454 18.33 -11.38 -11.67
N VAL A 455 18.31 -12.69 -11.84
CA VAL A 455 18.09 -13.70 -10.80
C VAL A 455 19.28 -14.64 -10.66
N GLY A 456 19.31 -15.40 -9.57
CA GLY A 456 20.30 -16.44 -9.34
C GLY A 456 20.78 -16.46 -7.90
N GLN A 457 21.87 -17.17 -7.66
CA GLN A 457 22.37 -17.43 -6.31
C GLN A 457 23.85 -17.82 -6.35
N ASP A 458 24.59 -17.40 -5.34
CA ASP A 458 25.95 -17.87 -5.06
C ASP A 458 25.88 -19.16 -4.22
N ILE A 459 26.62 -20.18 -4.64
CA ILE A 459 26.61 -21.52 -4.05
C ILE A 459 28.03 -22.06 -3.84
N LEU A 460 28.19 -23.00 -2.91
CA LEU A 460 29.43 -23.73 -2.71
C LEU A 460 29.45 -25.04 -3.52
N TYR A 461 30.61 -25.70 -3.53
CA TYR A 461 30.76 -27.03 -4.15
C TYR A 461 29.79 -28.05 -3.53
N GLY A 462 29.10 -28.79 -4.41
CA GLY A 462 28.08 -29.76 -4.03
C GLY A 462 26.71 -29.18 -3.67
N GLU A 463 26.55 -27.86 -3.61
CA GLU A 463 25.26 -27.23 -3.33
C GLU A 463 24.38 -27.11 -4.59
N THR A 464 23.07 -26.98 -4.35
CA THR A 464 22.05 -26.74 -5.39
C THR A 464 21.49 -25.34 -5.17
N ALA A 465 21.44 -24.55 -6.24
CA ALA A 465 20.86 -23.21 -6.18
C ALA A 465 19.32 -23.30 -6.25
N LYS A 466 18.63 -22.51 -5.42
CA LYS A 466 17.17 -22.40 -5.39
C LYS A 466 16.75 -20.94 -5.27
N PHE A 467 16.06 -20.44 -6.28
CA PHE A 467 15.60 -19.06 -6.36
C PHE A 467 14.24 -19.00 -7.05
N SER A 468 13.55 -17.85 -6.98
CA SER A 468 12.27 -17.65 -7.65
C SER A 468 12.40 -16.63 -8.78
N ILE A 469 11.59 -16.80 -9.82
CA ILE A 469 11.38 -15.83 -10.89
C ILE A 469 10.03 -15.13 -10.80
N ALA A 470 9.24 -15.36 -9.74
CA ALA A 470 7.86 -14.88 -9.64
C ALA A 470 7.75 -13.35 -9.79
N ASP A 471 8.69 -12.60 -9.20
CA ASP A 471 8.73 -11.14 -9.30
C ASP A 471 9.06 -10.65 -10.72
N GLN A 472 9.80 -11.46 -11.49
CA GLN A 472 10.20 -11.17 -12.87
C GLN A 472 9.10 -11.46 -13.90
N LEU A 473 8.00 -12.10 -13.48
CA LEU A 473 6.83 -12.34 -14.34
C LEU A 473 5.92 -11.11 -14.46
N ALA A 474 6.23 -10.03 -13.76
CA ALA A 474 5.38 -8.86 -13.60
C ALA A 474 3.97 -9.28 -13.17
N ASP A 475 2.93 -8.87 -13.90
CA ASP A 475 1.55 -9.25 -13.56
C ASP A 475 1.12 -10.61 -14.17
N GLY A 476 1.98 -11.26 -14.96
CA GLY A 476 1.67 -12.54 -15.62
C GLY A 476 1.76 -13.77 -14.72
N GLU A 477 1.23 -14.89 -15.22
CA GLU A 477 1.41 -16.22 -14.64
C GLU A 477 2.09 -17.12 -15.66
N LEU A 478 2.96 -18.04 -15.25
CA LEU A 478 3.58 -18.98 -16.18
C LEU A 478 2.51 -19.81 -16.91
N LEU A 479 2.74 -20.10 -18.19
CA LEU A 479 1.90 -21.07 -18.89
C LEU A 479 2.10 -22.48 -18.33
N PRO A 480 1.05 -23.31 -18.23
CA PRO A 480 1.21 -24.72 -17.90
C PRO A 480 2.08 -25.43 -18.94
N ALA A 481 2.96 -26.33 -18.49
CA ALA A 481 3.81 -27.12 -19.38
C ALA A 481 3.03 -27.90 -20.46
N SER A 482 1.81 -28.33 -20.14
CA SER A 482 0.91 -29.04 -21.06
C SER A 482 0.46 -28.22 -22.26
N GLU A 483 0.47 -26.88 -22.16
CA GLU A 483 0.02 -25.97 -23.21
C GLU A 483 1.14 -25.61 -24.19
N CYS A 484 2.39 -25.90 -23.83
CA CYS A 484 3.53 -25.46 -24.63
C CYS A 484 3.68 -26.27 -25.92
N GLU A 485 3.34 -27.56 -25.92
CA GLU A 485 3.43 -28.38 -27.13
C GLU A 485 2.36 -27.99 -28.17
N SER A 486 1.15 -27.61 -27.73
CA SER A 486 0.11 -27.14 -28.65
C SER A 486 0.46 -25.79 -29.28
N LEU A 487 1.14 -24.92 -28.53
CA LEU A 487 1.52 -23.58 -28.98
C LEU A 487 2.80 -23.55 -29.82
N LEU A 488 3.82 -24.33 -29.46
CA LEU A 488 5.17 -24.26 -30.04
C LEU A 488 5.60 -25.55 -30.76
N GLY A 489 4.81 -26.61 -30.67
CA GLY A 489 5.21 -27.94 -31.10
C GLY A 489 6.16 -28.62 -30.12
N LYS A 490 6.72 -29.76 -30.53
CA LYS A 490 7.70 -30.51 -29.75
C LYS A 490 9.04 -29.77 -29.70
N ARG A 491 9.72 -29.87 -28.57
CA ARG A 491 11.08 -29.33 -28.43
C ARG A 491 12.05 -30.04 -29.35
N GLU A 492 12.96 -29.28 -29.93
CA GLU A 492 14.03 -29.80 -30.80
C GLU A 492 15.00 -30.74 -30.04
N ASP A 493 15.17 -30.54 -28.73
CA ASP A 493 16.03 -31.37 -27.88
C ASP A 493 15.35 -32.65 -27.37
N GLY A 494 14.11 -32.92 -27.80
CA GLY A 494 13.34 -34.11 -27.43
C GLY A 494 12.89 -34.17 -25.97
N LYS A 495 13.14 -33.13 -25.17
CA LYS A 495 12.69 -33.07 -23.77
C LYS A 495 11.23 -32.63 -23.69
N ALA A 496 10.60 -32.89 -22.54
CA ALA A 496 9.29 -32.31 -22.23
C ALA A 496 9.39 -30.80 -21.99
N TRP A 497 8.32 -30.09 -22.29
CA TRP A 497 8.17 -28.70 -21.85
C TRP A 497 8.07 -28.61 -20.32
N GLN A 498 8.55 -27.49 -19.78
CA GLN A 498 8.35 -27.12 -18.38
C GLN A 498 7.44 -25.90 -18.31
N ALA A 499 7.09 -25.46 -17.10
CA ALA A 499 6.26 -24.27 -16.91
C ALA A 499 6.83 -23.05 -17.66
N GLY A 500 5.94 -22.20 -18.15
CA GLY A 500 6.25 -21.05 -18.97
C GLY A 500 6.91 -21.38 -20.31
N CYS A 501 6.79 -22.61 -20.80
CA CYS A 501 7.44 -23.03 -22.05
C CYS A 501 8.95 -22.73 -22.03
N LEU A 502 9.58 -23.02 -20.88
CA LEU A 502 10.93 -22.61 -20.57
C LEU A 502 11.94 -22.97 -21.67
N GLN A 503 12.65 -21.95 -22.14
CA GLN A 503 13.87 -22.08 -22.94
C GLN A 503 15.04 -21.46 -22.17
N ILE A 504 16.18 -22.14 -22.18
CA ILE A 504 17.41 -21.65 -21.54
C ILE A 504 18.36 -21.25 -22.65
N VAL A 505 18.72 -19.97 -22.68
CA VAL A 505 19.68 -19.43 -23.66
C VAL A 505 20.97 -19.09 -22.94
N GLN A 506 22.04 -19.80 -23.25
CA GLN A 506 23.37 -19.50 -22.75
C GLN A 506 23.88 -18.18 -23.34
N THR A 507 24.48 -17.32 -22.51
CA THR A 507 24.93 -15.99 -22.95
C THR A 507 26.44 -15.98 -23.17
N ASN A 508 27.22 -16.21 -22.12
CA ASN A 508 28.68 -16.05 -22.12
C ASN A 508 29.44 -17.38 -21.98
N THR A 509 28.80 -18.43 -21.46
CA THR A 509 29.44 -19.71 -21.16
C THR A 509 28.61 -20.89 -21.67
N PRO A 510 29.22 -22.05 -21.97
CA PRO A 510 28.46 -23.30 -22.05
C PRO A 510 27.80 -23.60 -20.70
N SER A 511 26.63 -24.25 -20.71
CA SER A 511 25.90 -24.61 -19.50
C SER A 511 26.75 -25.43 -18.53
N LYS A 512 26.87 -24.98 -17.28
CA LYS A 512 27.61 -25.68 -16.22
C LYS A 512 26.72 -26.43 -15.25
N GLY A 513 25.43 -26.54 -15.55
CA GLY A 513 24.44 -27.24 -14.76
C GLY A 513 23.16 -27.53 -15.53
N THR A 514 22.14 -27.97 -14.80
CA THR A 514 20.79 -28.21 -15.31
C THR A 514 19.78 -27.46 -14.45
N LEU A 515 18.70 -26.99 -15.10
CA LEU A 515 17.67 -26.16 -14.48
C LEU A 515 16.30 -26.80 -14.61
N THR A 516 15.51 -26.70 -13.55
CA THR A 516 14.08 -26.99 -13.57
C THR A 516 13.27 -25.80 -13.06
N LEU A 517 12.09 -25.58 -13.63
CA LEU A 517 11.14 -24.53 -13.29
C LEU A 517 9.77 -25.15 -13.02
N ASP A 518 9.21 -24.86 -11.85
CA ASP A 518 7.83 -25.23 -11.49
C ASP A 518 6.81 -24.15 -11.87
N GLN A 519 5.53 -24.45 -11.66
CA GLN A 519 4.41 -23.59 -12.04
C GLN A 519 4.32 -22.33 -11.18
N GLU A 520 4.91 -22.36 -9.99
CA GLU A 520 4.98 -21.28 -9.03
C GLU A 520 6.14 -20.32 -9.29
N GLY A 521 7.00 -20.62 -10.27
CA GLY A 521 8.16 -19.79 -10.58
C GLY A 521 9.40 -20.13 -9.77
N ASN A 522 9.44 -21.24 -9.03
CA ASN A 522 10.66 -21.66 -8.34
C ASN A 522 11.58 -22.38 -9.32
N VAL A 523 12.84 -21.97 -9.29
CA VAL A 523 13.92 -22.50 -10.10
C VAL A 523 14.87 -23.31 -9.22
N THR A 524 15.21 -24.51 -9.67
CA THR A 524 16.27 -25.33 -9.08
C THR A 524 17.40 -25.50 -10.10
N TYR A 525 18.61 -25.09 -9.73
CA TYR A 525 19.83 -25.26 -10.53
C TYR A 525 20.73 -26.31 -9.89
N VAL A 526 21.02 -27.39 -10.61
CA VAL A 526 21.94 -28.45 -10.20
C VAL A 526 23.25 -28.34 -11.01
N PRO A 527 24.39 -28.01 -10.36
CA PRO A 527 25.69 -27.95 -11.03
C PRO A 527 26.14 -29.30 -11.58
N ASN A 528 26.79 -29.29 -12.75
CA ASN A 528 27.42 -30.46 -13.37
C ASN A 528 28.85 -30.64 -12.81
N GLY A 529 28.94 -30.97 -11.52
CA GLY A 529 30.20 -31.11 -10.80
C GLY A 529 30.62 -29.83 -10.10
N ASN A 530 31.90 -29.76 -9.70
CA ASN A 530 32.48 -28.64 -8.97
C ASN A 530 33.30 -27.78 -9.91
N TRP A 531 32.77 -26.64 -10.31
CA TRP A 531 33.45 -25.64 -11.12
C TRP A 531 33.59 -24.34 -10.33
N HIS A 532 34.58 -23.52 -10.67
CA HIS A 532 34.75 -22.20 -10.07
C HIS A 532 34.40 -21.10 -11.08
N GLY A 533 33.74 -20.03 -10.63
CA GLY A 533 33.39 -18.86 -11.43
C GLY A 533 31.88 -18.68 -11.55
N SER A 534 31.39 -18.24 -12.72
CA SER A 534 29.95 -18.07 -13.00
C SER A 534 29.43 -18.94 -14.14
N ASP A 535 28.13 -19.26 -14.10
CA ASP A 535 27.31 -19.74 -15.21
C ASP A 535 26.24 -18.69 -15.51
N GLU A 536 26.19 -18.18 -16.75
CA GLU A 536 25.36 -17.04 -17.15
C GLU A 536 24.43 -17.42 -18.30
N PHE A 537 23.14 -17.21 -18.09
CA PHE A 537 22.08 -17.63 -19.01
C PHE A 537 20.90 -16.65 -19.00
N LYS A 538 19.96 -16.85 -19.92
CA LYS A 538 18.62 -16.25 -19.91
C LYS A 538 17.58 -17.33 -19.79
N LEU A 539 16.64 -17.17 -18.87
CA LEU A 539 15.40 -17.93 -18.83
C LEU A 539 14.38 -17.21 -19.70
N ARG A 540 14.00 -17.82 -20.83
CA ARG A 540 12.93 -17.29 -21.68
C ARG A 540 11.64 -18.04 -21.34
N VAL A 541 10.66 -17.31 -20.84
CA VAL A 541 9.38 -17.88 -20.38
C VAL A 541 8.20 -17.14 -20.99
N MET A 542 7.13 -17.86 -21.29
CA MET A 542 5.84 -17.32 -21.71
C MET A 542 4.87 -17.26 -20.53
N THR A 543 4.05 -16.23 -20.48
CA THR A 543 3.00 -16.07 -19.46
C THR A 543 1.60 -16.09 -20.09
N THR A 544 0.59 -16.18 -19.23
CA THR A 544 -0.82 -16.00 -19.57
C THR A 544 -1.11 -14.67 -20.25
N ILE A 545 -0.25 -13.65 -20.05
CA ILE A 545 -0.35 -12.35 -20.70
C ILE A 545 0.44 -12.33 -22.02
N THR A 546 1.72 -12.68 -21.99
CA THR A 546 2.58 -12.53 -23.19
C THR A 546 2.16 -13.43 -24.34
N ARG A 547 1.42 -14.52 -24.10
CA ARG A 547 0.91 -15.40 -25.17
C ARG A 547 0.02 -14.70 -26.20
N PHE A 548 -0.63 -13.59 -25.81
CA PHE A 548 -1.48 -12.81 -26.70
C PHE A 548 -0.73 -11.78 -27.53
N SER A 549 0.60 -11.70 -27.42
CA SER A 549 1.37 -10.79 -28.27
C SER A 549 1.36 -11.24 -29.73
N ASP A 550 1.10 -10.27 -30.63
CA ASP A 550 1.10 -10.47 -32.09
C ASP A 550 2.51 -10.81 -32.63
N SER A 551 3.56 -10.33 -31.96
CA SER A 551 4.94 -10.67 -32.30
C SER A 551 5.39 -11.90 -31.51
N ILE A 552 5.74 -12.99 -32.20
CA ILE A 552 6.26 -14.21 -31.58
C ILE A 552 7.47 -13.92 -30.69
N GLY A 553 8.33 -12.96 -31.07
CA GLY A 553 9.49 -12.55 -30.27
C GLY A 553 9.12 -11.91 -28.93
N ASN A 554 7.96 -11.26 -28.86
CA ASN A 554 7.45 -10.58 -27.65
C ASN A 554 6.57 -11.49 -26.79
N ARG A 555 6.40 -12.76 -27.19
CA ARG A 555 5.69 -13.76 -26.37
C ARG A 555 6.52 -14.26 -25.20
N TYR A 556 7.82 -13.97 -25.20
CA TYR A 556 8.74 -14.37 -24.14
C TYR A 556 9.13 -13.18 -23.26
N ILE A 557 9.23 -13.47 -21.97
CA ILE A 557 9.93 -12.68 -20.98
C ILE A 557 11.35 -13.25 -20.90
N ASP A 558 12.36 -12.42 -21.17
CA ASP A 558 13.77 -12.78 -21.07
C ASP A 558 14.31 -12.38 -19.70
N ILE A 559 14.57 -13.36 -18.83
CA ILE A 559 15.04 -13.13 -17.46
C ILE A 559 16.53 -13.46 -17.36
N PRO A 560 17.42 -12.49 -17.11
CA PRO A 560 18.85 -12.75 -16.94
C PRO A 560 19.11 -13.59 -15.68
N GLY A 561 19.91 -14.65 -15.81
CA GLY A 561 20.26 -15.57 -14.72
C GLY A 561 21.78 -15.69 -14.54
N LYS A 562 22.23 -15.72 -13.29
CA LYS A 562 23.64 -15.92 -12.94
C LYS A 562 23.80 -16.80 -11.70
N ILE A 563 24.51 -17.92 -11.83
CA ILE A 563 24.95 -18.74 -10.69
C ILE A 563 26.45 -18.56 -10.53
N VAL A 564 26.90 -18.27 -9.31
CA VAL A 564 28.33 -18.28 -8.96
C VAL A 564 28.59 -19.50 -8.09
N GLN A 565 29.60 -20.30 -8.46
CA GLN A 565 30.01 -21.43 -7.64
C GLN A 565 31.44 -21.27 -7.15
N ASP A 566 31.63 -21.41 -5.85
CA ASP A 566 32.92 -21.27 -5.18
C ASP A 566 33.32 -22.50 -4.36
N PRO A 567 34.63 -22.78 -4.23
CA PRO A 567 35.10 -23.77 -3.27
C PRO A 567 34.74 -23.34 -1.85
N PRO A 568 34.50 -24.29 -0.92
CA PRO A 568 34.34 -23.96 0.50
C PRO A 568 35.53 -23.13 0.98
N ASN A 569 35.26 -22.07 1.75
CA ASN A 569 36.30 -21.23 2.30
C ASN A 569 36.92 -21.93 3.53
N ASP A 570 37.82 -22.88 3.27
CA ASP A 570 38.54 -23.68 4.26
C ASP A 570 39.87 -23.04 4.70
N PHE A 571 40.06 -21.76 4.39
CA PHE A 571 41.19 -20.99 4.89
C PHE A 571 41.10 -20.88 6.41
N GLU A 572 41.76 -21.81 7.10
CA GLU A 572 42.13 -21.58 8.48
C GLU A 572 42.94 -20.28 8.51
N SER A 573 42.45 -19.30 9.27
CA SER A 573 43.28 -18.17 9.66
C SER A 573 44.47 -18.76 10.42
N LYS A 574 45.55 -19.04 9.69
CA LYS A 574 46.87 -19.08 10.27
C LYS A 574 47.04 -17.65 10.75
N LYS A 575 46.65 -17.40 12.01
CA LYS A 575 47.33 -16.40 12.83
C LYS A 575 48.78 -16.74 12.63
N VAL A 576 49.43 -16.03 11.73
CA VAL A 576 50.86 -15.86 11.79
C VAL A 576 50.99 -15.32 13.19
N LYS A 577 51.40 -16.18 14.14
CA LYS A 577 52.05 -15.71 15.33
C LYS A 577 53.25 -14.99 14.73
N THR A 578 53.09 -13.69 14.46
CA THR A 578 54.15 -12.75 14.74
C THR A 578 54.41 -12.97 16.22
N GLY A 579 55.21 -13.99 16.51
CA GLY A 579 55.96 -14.04 17.72
C GLY A 579 56.74 -12.76 17.67
N GLY A 580 56.17 -11.71 18.28
CA GLY A 580 56.90 -10.60 18.83
C GLY A 580 57.82 -11.23 19.86
N GLY A 581 58.86 -11.88 19.35
CA GLY A 581 60.00 -12.32 20.12
C GLY A 581 60.46 -11.06 20.81
N SER A 582 60.49 -11.13 22.13
CA SER A 582 61.01 -10.16 23.07
C SER A 582 62.51 -9.86 22.85
N PHE A 583 62.98 -9.76 21.60
CA PHE A 583 64.34 -9.36 21.25
C PHE A 583 64.47 -7.83 21.10
N GLY A 584 63.36 -7.10 20.92
CA GLY A 584 63.37 -5.64 20.84
C GLY A 584 63.57 -4.94 22.20
N TYR A 585 62.88 -5.39 23.25
CA TYR A 585 62.94 -4.74 24.57
C TYR A 585 64.29 -4.92 25.28
N GLY A 586 64.91 -6.11 25.19
CA GLY A 586 66.24 -6.34 25.75
C GLY A 586 67.31 -5.49 25.07
N MET A 587 67.23 -5.32 23.75
CA MET A 587 68.14 -4.48 22.98
C MET A 587 67.92 -2.98 23.28
N LEU A 588 66.68 -2.55 23.51
CA LEU A 588 66.35 -1.17 23.89
C LEU A 588 66.87 -0.81 25.29
N ILE A 589 66.78 -1.74 26.26
CA ILE A 589 67.34 -1.55 27.61
C ILE A 589 68.87 -1.55 27.57
N ALA A 590 69.50 -2.41 26.76
CA ALA A 590 70.95 -2.39 26.56
C ALA A 590 71.44 -1.08 25.92
N LEU A 591 70.71 -0.53 24.94
CA LEU A 591 70.99 0.77 24.32
C LEU A 591 70.84 1.94 25.32
N LEU A 592 69.80 1.92 26.16
CA LEU A 592 69.61 2.94 27.20
C LEU A 592 70.65 2.83 28.32
N GLY A 593 71.07 1.61 28.68
CA GLY A 593 72.18 1.38 29.62
C GLY A 593 73.53 1.91 29.10
N LEU A 594 73.81 1.74 27.81
CA LEU A 594 75.01 2.28 27.16
C LEU A 594 75.00 3.81 27.05
N VAL A 595 73.82 4.43 26.88
CA VAL A 595 73.66 5.90 26.93
C VAL A 595 73.85 6.43 28.37
N GLY A 596 73.41 5.68 29.38
CA GLY A 596 73.64 5.99 30.80
C GLY A 596 75.13 5.90 31.19
N LEU A 597 75.83 4.85 30.75
CA LEU A 597 77.27 4.66 31.02
C LEU A 597 78.17 5.71 30.33
N ARG A 598 77.69 6.35 29.26
CA ARG A 598 78.40 7.46 28.60
C ARG A 598 78.25 8.81 29.32
N ARG A 599 77.33 8.92 30.30
CA ARG A 599 77.11 10.14 31.11
C ARG A 599 77.76 10.12 32.50
N PHE A 600 78.36 9.01 32.92
CA PHE A 600 79.06 8.89 34.22
C PHE A 600 80.57 8.69 34.10
N LYS A 601 81.18 9.06 32.97
CA LYS A 601 82.61 9.38 32.89
C LYS A 601 82.81 10.89 32.69
N LYS A 602 82.55 11.63 33.78
CA LYS A 602 83.41 12.70 34.29
C LYS A 602 83.09 12.91 35.75
#